data_AF-A0A1N6IA63-F1
#
_entry.id   AF-A0A1N6IA63-F1
#
_cell.length_a   1.000
_cell.length_b   1.000
_cell.length_c   1.000
_cell.angle_alpha   90.00
_cell.angle_beta   90.00
_cell.angle_gamma   90.00
#
_symmetry.space_group_name_H-M   'P 1'
#
loop_
_entity.id
_entity.type
_entity.pdbx_description
1 polymer ?
#
loop_
_entity_poly.entity_id
_entity_poly.type
_entity_poly.pdbx_seq_one_letter_code
_entity_poly.pdbx_strand_id
1 'polypeptide(L)'
;MINFIKSVYSGLCIGLGGTAFLSCDNKILGSFLFGLGLFTILNFGFNLFTGKVGYFVNKRPNYWGFLVIVWLGNFVGTFLFAKMMAATRYGEALQAKANALCIIKDSDSPLSLVVLGIFCGMLMFIAADGYKTIENQVGKVFTVFLPVMVFILSGFEHCIADMFYFSLASDFSLTMFKALFAITIGNTIGGGLIPLMQKLKDKAPNI
;
A
#
# COMPACT_ATOMS: atom_id res chain seq x y z
N MET A 1 -11.41 10.04 15.76
CA MET A 1 -10.25 9.62 16.57
C MET A 1 -9.81 8.17 16.30
N ILE A 2 -10.63 7.15 16.59
CA ILE A 2 -10.21 5.74 16.44
C ILE A 2 -9.77 5.34 15.03
N ASN A 3 -10.46 5.83 13.98
CA ASN A 3 -10.10 5.51 12.59
C ASN A 3 -8.70 6.01 12.22
N PHE A 4 -8.34 7.21 12.69
CA PHE A 4 -7.02 7.78 12.47
C PHE A 4 -5.94 6.98 13.20
N ILE A 5 -6.16 6.60 14.46
CA ILE A 5 -5.23 5.76 15.22
C ILE A 5 -4.99 4.43 14.51
N LYS A 6 -6.05 3.73 14.11
CA LYS A 6 -5.94 2.49 13.32
C LYS A 6 -5.12 2.68 12.03
N SER A 7 -5.23 3.85 11.41
CA SER A 7 -4.46 4.17 10.20
C SER A 7 -2.99 4.48 10.48
N VAL A 8 -2.67 5.11 11.61
CA VAL A 8 -1.27 5.25 12.07
C VAL A 8 -0.65 3.88 12.28
N TYR A 9 -1.36 2.95 12.94
CA TYR A 9 -0.87 1.57 13.09
C TYR A 9 -0.66 0.86 11.75
N SER A 10 -1.53 1.05 10.76
CA SER A 10 -1.28 0.54 9.42
C SER A 10 -0.01 1.09 8.79
N GLY A 11 0.28 2.38 8.96
CA GLY A 11 1.54 2.96 8.49
C GLY A 11 2.77 2.34 9.16
N LEU A 12 2.71 2.10 10.49
CA LEU A 12 3.77 1.38 11.22
C LEU A 12 3.98 -0.05 10.66
N CYS A 13 2.89 -0.78 10.39
CA CYS A 13 2.95 -2.14 9.83
C CYS A 13 3.53 -2.17 8.40
N ILE A 14 3.22 -1.18 7.56
CA ILE A 14 3.86 -1.04 6.25
C ILE A 14 5.35 -0.71 6.39
N GLY A 15 5.73 0.14 7.36
CA GLY A 15 7.13 0.41 7.66
C GLY A 15 7.92 -0.82 8.12
N LEU A 16 7.30 -1.70 8.92
CA LEU A 16 7.87 -3.01 9.28
C LEU A 16 8.13 -3.87 8.04
N GLY A 17 7.12 -4.00 7.15
CA GLY A 17 7.27 -4.75 5.90
C GLY A 17 8.34 -4.16 4.98
N GLY A 18 8.35 -2.84 4.81
CA GLY A 18 9.34 -2.11 4.01
C GLY A 18 10.76 -2.29 4.55
N THR A 19 10.93 -2.26 5.87
CA THR A 19 12.24 -2.51 6.50
C THR A 19 12.71 -3.94 6.28
N ALA A 20 11.83 -4.93 6.41
CA ALA A 20 12.16 -6.33 6.13
C ALA A 20 12.59 -6.52 4.67
N PHE A 21 11.89 -5.88 3.72
CA PHE A 21 12.25 -5.90 2.30
C PHE A 21 13.62 -5.26 2.05
N LEU A 22 13.87 -4.04 2.56
CA LEU A 22 15.16 -3.36 2.39
C LEU A 22 16.32 -4.09 3.07
N SER A 23 16.05 -4.84 4.15
CA SER A 23 17.08 -5.58 4.88
C SER A 23 17.41 -6.95 4.26
N CYS A 24 16.64 -7.40 3.26
CA CYS A 24 16.81 -8.71 2.64
C CYS A 24 17.39 -8.57 1.22
N ASP A 25 18.55 -9.17 0.96
CA ASP A 25 19.17 -9.09 -0.37
C ASP A 25 18.44 -9.93 -1.42
N ASN A 26 17.80 -11.03 -1.00
CA ASN A 26 16.96 -11.83 -1.88
C ASN A 26 15.58 -11.18 -2.03
N LYS A 27 15.30 -10.58 -3.19
CA LYS A 27 14.04 -9.89 -3.47
C LYS A 27 12.80 -10.77 -3.31
N ILE A 28 12.88 -12.08 -3.61
CA ILE A 28 11.76 -13.01 -3.45
C ILE A 28 11.44 -13.15 -1.95
N LEU A 29 12.45 -13.45 -1.14
CA LEU A 29 12.27 -13.56 0.31
C LEU A 29 11.85 -12.23 0.94
N GLY A 30 12.47 -11.12 0.55
CA GLY A 30 12.12 -9.79 1.02
C GLY A 30 10.66 -9.43 0.70
N SER A 31 10.18 -9.74 -0.50
CA SER A 31 8.79 -9.48 -0.90
C SER A 31 7.79 -10.35 -0.13
N PHE A 32 8.14 -11.61 0.17
CA PHE A 32 7.35 -12.46 1.06
C PHE A 32 7.29 -11.86 2.47
N LEU A 33 8.43 -11.46 3.04
CA LEU A 33 8.49 -10.86 4.38
C LEU A 33 7.76 -9.52 4.47
N PHE A 34 7.71 -8.73 3.39
CA PHE A 34 6.86 -7.53 3.32
C PHE A 34 5.39 -7.86 3.57
N GLY A 35 4.94 -9.04 3.13
CA GLY A 35 3.56 -9.54 3.32
C GLY A 35 3.12 -9.59 4.78
N LEU A 36 4.06 -9.72 5.73
CA LEU A 36 3.78 -9.63 7.16
C LEU A 36 3.08 -8.31 7.53
N GLY A 37 3.50 -7.19 6.93
CA GLY A 37 2.90 -5.88 7.19
C GLY A 37 1.41 -5.86 6.84
N LEU A 38 1.04 -6.29 5.64
CA LEU A 38 -0.37 -6.35 5.22
C LEU A 38 -1.16 -7.41 6.00
N PHE A 39 -0.57 -8.57 6.27
CA PHE A 39 -1.22 -9.62 7.05
C PHE A 39 -1.59 -9.14 8.46
N THR A 40 -0.67 -8.46 9.15
CA THR A 40 -0.93 -7.84 10.46
C THR A 40 -2.07 -6.82 10.37
N ILE A 41 -2.05 -5.93 9.38
CA ILE A 41 -3.11 -4.92 9.19
C ILE A 41 -4.49 -5.57 9.10
N LEU A 42 -4.63 -6.61 8.28
CA LEU A 42 -5.91 -7.26 8.04
C LEU A 42 -6.34 -8.09 9.25
N ASN A 43 -5.41 -8.80 9.90
CA ASN A 43 -5.68 -9.61 11.08
C ASN A 43 -6.15 -8.79 12.29
N PHE A 44 -5.56 -7.60 12.49
CA PHE A 44 -5.95 -6.70 13.59
C PHE A 44 -7.04 -5.69 13.20
N GLY A 45 -7.54 -5.72 11.97
CA GLY A 45 -8.60 -4.82 11.50
C GLY A 45 -8.20 -3.34 11.51
N PHE A 46 -6.94 -3.06 11.15
CA PHE A 46 -6.43 -1.70 10.95
C PHE A 46 -6.88 -1.13 9.60
N ASN A 47 -6.67 0.17 9.42
CA ASN A 47 -7.17 0.91 8.27
C ASN A 47 -6.02 1.31 7.34
N LEU A 48 -5.83 0.55 6.27
CA LEU A 48 -4.91 0.86 5.17
C LEU A 48 -5.67 1.43 3.98
N PHE A 49 -5.23 2.56 3.42
CA PHE A 49 -5.90 3.24 2.32
C PHE A 49 -6.13 2.30 1.13
N THR A 50 -5.09 1.63 0.63
CA THR A 50 -5.16 0.74 -0.53
C THR A 50 -6.05 -0.49 -0.29
N GLY A 51 -6.14 -0.97 0.95
CA GLY A 51 -7.05 -2.04 1.35
C GLY A 51 -8.50 -1.58 1.61
N LYS A 52 -8.77 -0.27 1.57
CA LYS A 52 -10.12 0.31 1.78
C LYS A 52 -10.66 1.02 0.56
N VAL A 53 -9.79 1.60 -0.28
CA VAL A 53 -10.17 2.52 -1.35
C VAL A 53 -11.16 1.88 -2.31
N GLY A 54 -10.96 0.64 -2.76
CA GLY A 54 -11.86 -0.06 -3.70
C GLY A 54 -13.33 -0.12 -3.28
N TYR A 55 -13.62 -0.08 -1.97
CA TYR A 55 -14.99 -0.07 -1.47
C TYR A 55 -15.76 1.22 -1.76
N PHE A 56 -15.11 2.30 -2.25
CA PHE A 56 -15.79 3.54 -2.65
C PHE A 56 -16.92 3.28 -3.65
N VAL A 57 -16.76 2.29 -4.52
CA VAL A 57 -17.72 1.92 -5.58
C VAL A 57 -19.11 1.58 -5.00
N ASN A 58 -19.14 1.01 -3.80
CA ASN A 58 -20.35 0.54 -3.13
C ASN A 58 -20.73 1.36 -1.89
N LYS A 59 -20.05 2.49 -1.65
CA LYS A 59 -20.27 3.36 -0.48
C LYS A 59 -20.83 4.72 -0.88
N ARG A 60 -21.43 5.41 0.09
CA ARG A 60 -21.94 6.77 -0.09
C ARG A 60 -20.78 7.77 -0.27
N PRO A 61 -21.01 8.94 -0.91
CA PRO A 61 -19.95 9.93 -1.16
C PRO A 61 -19.17 10.39 0.08
N ASN A 62 -19.79 10.41 1.27
CA ASN A 62 -19.12 10.75 2.53
C ASN A 62 -17.98 9.78 2.91
N TYR A 63 -17.89 8.59 2.29
CA TYR A 63 -16.80 7.64 2.47
C TYR A 63 -15.43 8.21 2.07
N TRP A 64 -15.38 9.15 1.13
CA TRP A 64 -14.13 9.83 0.75
C TRP A 64 -13.49 10.56 1.92
N GLY A 65 -14.28 11.17 2.82
CA GLY A 65 -13.75 11.80 4.03
C GLY A 65 -13.07 10.79 4.95
N PHE A 66 -13.60 9.56 5.06
CA PHE A 66 -12.93 8.47 5.78
C PHE A 66 -11.62 8.07 5.09
N LEU A 67 -11.61 7.92 3.76
CA LEU A 67 -10.40 7.54 3.02
C LEU A 67 -9.28 8.58 3.17
N VAL A 68 -9.60 9.88 3.19
CA VAL A 68 -8.64 10.95 3.45
C VAL A 68 -8.04 10.83 4.84
N ILE A 69 -8.88 10.62 5.88
CA ILE A 69 -8.39 10.39 7.25
C ILE A 69 -7.45 9.18 7.30
N VAL A 70 -7.79 8.12 6.57
CA VAL A 70 -6.98 6.89 6.51
C VAL A 70 -5.64 7.14 5.84
N TRP A 71 -5.63 7.82 4.68
CA TRP A 71 -4.42 8.15 3.94
C TRP A 71 -3.48 9.02 4.78
N LEU A 72 -4.01 10.05 5.47
CA LEU A 72 -3.23 10.91 6.36
C LEU A 72 -2.68 10.14 7.57
N GLY A 73 -3.49 9.28 8.19
CA GLY A 73 -3.01 8.43 9.29
C GLY A 73 -1.92 7.46 8.83
N ASN A 74 -2.06 6.87 7.64
CA ASN A 74 -1.04 6.01 7.06
C ASN A 74 0.27 6.76 6.84
N PHE A 75 0.23 7.99 6.31
CA PHE A 75 1.41 8.85 6.15
C PHE A 75 2.10 9.14 7.48
N VAL A 76 1.33 9.52 8.51
CA VAL A 76 1.90 9.76 9.86
C VAL A 76 2.56 8.50 10.40
N GLY A 77 1.93 7.34 10.25
CA GLY A 77 2.49 6.06 10.70
C GLY A 77 3.79 5.69 9.98
N THR A 78 3.83 5.79 8.65
CA THR A 78 5.04 5.47 7.88
C THR A 78 6.16 6.46 8.15
N PHE A 79 5.84 7.75 8.29
CA PHE A 79 6.80 8.79 8.66
C PHE A 79 7.42 8.53 10.04
N LEU A 80 6.61 8.29 11.07
CA LEU A 80 7.10 7.98 12.41
C LEU A 80 7.99 6.74 12.41
N PHE A 81 7.57 5.68 11.72
CA PHE A 81 8.36 4.46 11.60
C PHE A 81 9.71 4.71 10.92
N ALA A 82 9.71 5.43 9.80
CA ALA A 82 10.92 5.79 9.07
C ALA A 82 11.90 6.58 9.94
N LYS A 83 11.43 7.58 10.70
CA LYS A 83 12.28 8.36 11.61
C LYS A 83 12.84 7.53 12.76
N MET A 84 12.05 6.60 13.31
CA MET A 84 12.56 5.66 14.32
C MET A 84 13.67 4.78 13.74
N MET A 85 13.47 4.19 12.56
CA MET A 85 14.49 3.35 11.91
C MET A 85 15.75 4.13 11.52
N ALA A 86 15.60 5.36 11.03
CA ALA A 86 16.70 6.26 10.69
C ALA A 86 17.59 6.60 11.90
N ALA A 87 17.02 6.61 13.11
CA ALA A 87 17.75 6.86 14.36
C ALA A 87 18.47 5.62 14.93
N THR A 88 18.38 4.46 14.27
CA THR A 88 19.07 3.23 14.70
C THR A 88 20.41 3.05 13.99
N ARG A 89 21.23 2.09 14.46
CA ARG A 89 22.46 1.66 13.76
C ARG A 89 22.26 1.14 12.34
N TYR A 90 21.01 0.81 11.95
CA TYR A 90 20.68 0.35 10.59
C TYR A 90 20.24 1.51 9.67
N GLY A 91 20.08 2.72 10.22
CA GLY A 91 19.49 3.86 9.53
C GLY A 91 20.21 4.21 8.22
N GLU A 92 21.53 4.34 8.24
CA GLU A 92 22.32 4.75 7.07
C GLU A 92 22.14 3.78 5.88
N ALA A 93 22.29 2.48 6.12
CA ALA A 93 22.14 1.46 5.08
C ALA A 93 20.71 1.42 4.52
N LEU A 94 19.70 1.55 5.37
CA LEU A 94 18.30 1.57 4.93
C LEU A 94 17.96 2.84 4.14
N GLN A 95 18.48 3.99 4.56
CA GLN A 95 18.31 5.27 3.86
C GLN A 95 18.94 5.22 2.47
N ALA A 96 20.15 4.66 2.33
CA ALA A 96 20.79 4.51 1.03
C ALA A 96 19.96 3.66 0.06
N LYS A 97 19.39 2.54 0.53
CA LYS A 97 18.51 1.69 -0.29
C LYS A 97 17.19 2.40 -0.62
N ALA A 98 16.59 3.12 0.33
CA ALA A 98 15.38 3.90 0.08
C ALA A 98 15.61 5.03 -0.94
N ASN A 99 16.73 5.76 -0.83
CA ASN A 99 17.13 6.80 -1.78
C ASN A 99 17.23 6.25 -3.21
N ALA A 100 17.85 5.09 -3.39
CA ALA A 100 17.96 4.46 -4.70
C ALA A 100 16.57 4.15 -5.31
N LEU A 101 15.59 3.74 -4.49
CA LEU A 101 14.21 3.54 -4.95
C LEU A 101 13.52 4.87 -5.30
N CYS A 102 13.73 5.91 -4.49
CA CYS A 102 13.11 7.23 -4.71
C CYS A 102 13.62 7.90 -5.99
N ILE A 103 14.92 7.81 -6.27
CA ILE A 103 15.53 8.37 -7.49
C ILE A 103 14.88 7.79 -8.75
N ILE A 104 14.62 6.47 -8.78
CA ILE A 104 13.96 5.82 -9.91
C ILE A 104 12.57 6.42 -10.12
N LYS A 105 11.78 6.56 -9.05
CA LYS A 105 10.40 7.08 -9.08
C LYS A 105 10.37 8.55 -9.52
N ASP A 106 11.26 9.37 -8.99
CA ASP A 106 11.36 10.80 -9.32
C ASP A 106 11.75 11.05 -10.79
N SER A 107 12.50 10.10 -11.36
CA SER A 107 12.88 10.14 -12.77
C SER A 107 11.81 9.58 -13.72
N ASP A 108 10.72 9.00 -13.19
CA ASP A 108 9.67 8.38 -14.00
C ASP A 108 8.59 9.39 -14.42
N SER A 109 7.91 9.08 -15.51
CA SER A 109 6.79 9.86 -16.01
C SER A 109 5.54 9.66 -15.13
N PRO A 110 4.72 10.71 -14.91
CA PRO A 110 3.47 10.56 -14.15
C PRO A 110 2.52 9.51 -14.71
N LEU A 111 2.49 9.33 -16.04
CA LEU A 111 1.65 8.30 -16.67
C LEU A 111 2.11 6.89 -16.30
N SER A 112 3.41 6.62 -16.34
CA SER A 112 3.98 5.34 -15.91
C SER A 112 3.60 5.04 -14.45
N LEU A 113 3.81 6.01 -13.55
CA LEU A 113 3.46 5.87 -12.13
C LEU A 113 1.97 5.59 -11.90
N VAL A 114 1.09 6.23 -12.66
CA VAL A 114 -0.36 5.92 -12.61
C VAL A 114 -0.62 4.48 -13.04
N VAL A 115 -0.04 4.01 -14.14
CA VAL A 115 -0.24 2.64 -14.66
C VAL A 115 0.28 1.60 -13.67
N LEU A 116 1.48 1.79 -13.14
CA LEU A 116 2.05 0.93 -12.09
C LEU A 116 1.16 0.93 -10.84
N GLY A 117 0.64 2.11 -10.47
CA GLY A 117 -0.31 2.26 -9.37
C GLY A 117 -1.64 1.51 -9.59
N ILE A 118 -2.16 1.46 -10.83
CA ILE A 118 -3.40 0.73 -11.15
C ILE A 118 -3.26 -0.75 -10.81
N PHE A 119 -2.19 -1.40 -11.28
CA PHE A 119 -2.02 -2.83 -11.04
C PHE A 119 -1.73 -3.14 -9.56
N CYS A 120 -1.00 -2.28 -8.87
CA CYS A 120 -0.85 -2.40 -7.41
C CYS A 120 -2.21 -2.28 -6.70
N GLY A 121 -3.01 -1.26 -7.02
CA GLY A 121 -4.31 -1.03 -6.39
C GLY A 121 -5.27 -2.22 -6.56
N MET A 122 -5.27 -2.83 -7.75
CA MET A 122 -6.05 -4.04 -8.02
C MET A 122 -5.60 -5.21 -7.14
N LEU A 123 -4.28 -5.46 -7.04
CA LEU A 123 -3.72 -6.51 -6.19
C LEU A 123 -4.02 -6.28 -4.69
N MET A 124 -3.99 -5.02 -4.23
CA MET A 124 -4.32 -4.68 -2.85
C MET A 124 -5.80 -4.90 -2.54
N PHE A 125 -6.70 -4.61 -3.50
CA PHE A 125 -8.11 -4.96 -3.36
C PHE A 125 -8.30 -6.48 -3.30
N ILE A 126 -7.66 -7.24 -4.20
CA ILE A 126 -7.70 -8.71 -4.20
C ILE A 126 -7.29 -9.25 -2.83
N ALA A 127 -6.19 -8.76 -2.26
CA ALA A 127 -5.71 -9.20 -0.96
C ALA A 127 -6.67 -8.85 0.19
N ALA A 128 -7.16 -7.61 0.23
CA ALA A 128 -8.02 -7.14 1.30
C ALA A 128 -9.41 -7.80 1.28
N ASP A 129 -10.01 -7.91 0.09
CA ASP A 129 -11.33 -8.53 -0.08
C ASP A 129 -11.26 -10.05 0.01
N GLY A 130 -10.20 -10.66 -0.55
CA GLY A 130 -9.92 -12.09 -0.39
C GLY A 130 -9.74 -12.49 1.08
N TYR A 131 -9.00 -11.71 1.87
CA TYR A 131 -8.84 -12.00 3.31
C TYR A 131 -10.18 -11.93 4.08
N LYS A 132 -11.09 -11.07 3.63
CA LYS A 132 -12.42 -10.92 4.22
C LYS A 132 -13.36 -12.06 3.82
N THR A 133 -13.27 -12.55 2.59
CA THR A 133 -14.24 -13.48 1.98
C THR A 133 -13.83 -14.95 2.08
N ILE A 134 -12.53 -15.25 2.13
CA ILE A 134 -12.04 -16.62 2.28
C ILE A 134 -12.19 -17.07 3.74
N GLU A 135 -12.83 -18.22 3.98
CA GLU A 135 -13.04 -18.76 5.33
C GLU A 135 -11.81 -19.50 5.87
N ASN A 136 -11.09 -20.21 5.00
CA ASN A 136 -9.94 -21.03 5.38
C ASN A 136 -8.70 -20.17 5.72
N GLN A 137 -8.08 -20.47 6.87
CA GLN A 137 -6.93 -19.71 7.38
C GLN A 137 -5.71 -19.74 6.44
N VAL A 138 -5.42 -20.89 5.83
CA VAL A 138 -4.31 -21.02 4.86
C VAL A 138 -4.60 -20.18 3.61
N GLY A 139 -5.84 -20.21 3.11
CA GLY A 139 -6.28 -19.35 2.00
C GLY A 139 -6.14 -17.85 2.31
N LYS A 140 -6.41 -17.43 3.54
CA LYS A 140 -6.18 -16.04 4.00
C LYS A 140 -4.71 -15.64 4.00
N VAL A 141 -3.79 -16.56 4.29
CA VAL A 141 -2.35 -16.28 4.16
C VAL A 141 -2.00 -16.09 2.69
N PHE A 142 -2.39 -17.02 1.81
CA PHE A 142 -2.03 -16.93 0.39
C PHE A 142 -2.63 -15.70 -0.31
N THR A 143 -3.88 -15.34 -0.01
CA THR A 143 -4.52 -14.16 -0.61
C THR A 143 -3.84 -12.85 -0.20
N VAL A 144 -3.08 -12.84 0.90
CA VAL A 144 -2.30 -11.66 1.31
C VAL A 144 -0.89 -11.70 0.73
N PHE A 145 -0.16 -12.80 0.94
CA PHE A 145 1.26 -12.86 0.60
C PHE A 145 1.51 -12.91 -0.91
N LEU A 146 0.68 -13.62 -1.69
CA LEU A 146 0.91 -13.73 -3.14
C LEU A 146 0.73 -12.38 -3.86
N PRO A 147 -0.36 -11.61 -3.66
CA PRO A 147 -0.48 -10.29 -4.28
C PRO A 147 0.62 -9.32 -3.84
N VAL A 148 1.07 -9.41 -2.58
CA VAL A 148 2.20 -8.61 -2.08
C VAL A 148 3.49 -8.93 -2.83
N MET A 149 3.83 -10.22 -2.96
CA MET A 149 5.01 -10.64 -3.70
C MET A 149 4.94 -10.18 -5.16
N VAL A 150 3.80 -10.38 -5.82
CA VAL A 150 3.62 -10.00 -7.22
C VAL A 150 3.83 -8.50 -7.42
N PHE A 151 3.21 -7.62 -6.62
CA PHE A 151 3.36 -6.19 -6.88
C PHE A 151 4.80 -5.72 -6.68
N ILE A 152 5.51 -6.23 -5.67
CA ILE A 152 6.90 -5.86 -5.39
C ILE A 152 7.83 -6.37 -6.51
N LEU A 153 7.69 -7.64 -6.89
CA LEU A 153 8.54 -8.25 -7.92
C LEU A 153 8.26 -7.70 -9.32
N SER A 154 7.03 -7.26 -9.59
CA SER A 154 6.65 -6.60 -10.84
C SER A 154 6.97 -5.11 -10.87
N GLY A 155 7.47 -4.53 -9.77
CA GLY A 155 7.80 -3.09 -9.70
C GLY A 155 6.58 -2.17 -9.70
N PHE A 156 5.41 -2.65 -9.27
CA PHE A 156 4.23 -1.82 -9.14
C PHE A 156 4.32 -0.87 -7.94
N GLU A 157 3.63 0.26 -8.06
CA GLU A 157 3.75 1.39 -7.15
C GLU A 157 2.63 1.41 -6.10
N HIS A 158 2.99 1.52 -4.82
CA HIS A 158 2.05 1.45 -3.70
C HIS A 158 2.18 2.68 -2.83
N CYS A 159 1.21 3.60 -2.89
CA CYS A 159 1.34 4.94 -2.32
C CYS A 159 1.77 4.93 -0.84
N ILE A 160 1.24 4.03 0.00
CA ILE A 160 1.64 3.96 1.42
C ILE A 160 3.04 3.38 1.64
N ALA A 161 3.48 2.43 0.81
CA ALA A 161 4.85 1.91 0.90
C ALA A 161 5.84 2.99 0.45
N ASP A 162 5.47 3.75 -0.59
CA ASP A 162 6.27 4.87 -1.08
C ASP A 162 6.36 6.00 -0.06
N MET A 163 5.29 6.28 0.71
CA MET A 163 5.39 7.21 1.85
C MET A 163 6.46 6.79 2.86
N PHE A 164 6.61 5.48 3.13
CA PHE A 164 7.68 4.98 3.99
C PHE A 164 9.05 5.19 3.34
N TYR A 165 9.22 4.82 2.07
CA TYR A 165 10.49 4.98 1.36
C TYR A 165 10.91 6.45 1.25
N PHE A 166 10.02 7.36 0.85
CA PHE A 166 10.27 8.81 0.81
C PHE A 166 10.59 9.38 2.20
N SER A 167 9.85 8.97 3.24
CA SER A 167 10.11 9.44 4.61
C SER A 167 11.46 8.97 5.14
N LEU A 168 11.90 7.76 4.76
CA LEU A 168 13.18 7.20 5.14
C LEU A 168 14.32 7.89 4.38
N ALA A 169 14.16 8.05 3.06
CA ALA A 169 15.02 8.86 2.20
C ALA A 169 15.11 10.33 2.63
N SER A 170 14.18 10.79 3.46
CA SER A 170 14.00 12.21 3.81
C SER A 170 13.77 13.10 2.58
N ASP A 171 13.17 12.53 1.54
CA ASP A 171 12.76 13.24 0.34
C ASP A 171 11.35 13.81 0.54
N PHE A 172 11.28 15.14 0.65
CA PHE A 172 10.05 15.91 0.72
C PHE A 172 9.97 16.93 -0.42
N SER A 173 10.56 16.59 -1.57
CA SER A 173 10.58 17.44 -2.75
C SER A 173 9.18 17.57 -3.39
N LEU A 174 9.01 18.60 -4.23
CA LEU A 174 7.80 18.73 -5.03
C LEU A 174 7.62 17.56 -6.01
N THR A 175 8.72 16.98 -6.50
CA THR A 175 8.71 15.81 -7.39
C THR A 175 8.12 14.60 -6.68
N MET A 176 8.56 14.33 -5.45
CA MET A 176 7.99 13.29 -4.60
C MET A 176 6.48 13.45 -4.43
N PHE A 177 6.01 14.65 -4.08
CA PHE A 177 4.57 14.87 -3.88
C PHE A 177 3.76 14.64 -5.16
N LYS A 178 4.31 15.00 -6.34
CA LYS A 178 3.69 14.70 -7.64
C LYS A 178 3.65 13.19 -7.91
N ALA A 179 4.74 12.48 -7.65
CA ALA A 179 4.82 11.03 -7.80
C ALA A 179 3.82 10.33 -6.87
N LEU A 180 3.82 10.66 -5.59
CA LEU A 180 2.90 10.10 -4.60
C LEU A 180 1.43 10.36 -4.96
N PHE A 181 1.11 11.53 -5.50
CA PHE A 181 -0.23 11.85 -5.97
C PHE A 181 -0.62 11.01 -7.19
N ALA A 182 0.26 10.89 -8.19
CA ALA A 182 0.05 10.04 -9.36
C ALA A 182 -0.18 8.57 -8.98
N ILE A 183 0.63 8.03 -8.08
CA ILE A 183 0.51 6.65 -7.57
C ILE A 183 -0.79 6.48 -6.78
N THR A 184 -1.18 7.46 -5.95
CA THR A 184 -2.44 7.43 -5.20
C THR A 184 -3.65 7.39 -6.14
N ILE A 185 -3.63 8.14 -7.24
CA ILE A 185 -4.65 8.07 -8.30
C ILE A 185 -4.68 6.67 -8.91
N GLY A 186 -3.52 6.13 -9.29
CA GLY A 186 -3.39 4.79 -9.85
C GLY A 186 -3.98 3.74 -8.92
N ASN A 187 -3.56 3.72 -7.65
CA ASN A 187 -4.07 2.77 -6.65
C ASN A 187 -5.59 2.90 -6.44
N THR A 188 -6.12 4.12 -6.49
CA THR A 188 -7.57 4.39 -6.37
C THR A 188 -8.34 3.79 -7.55
N ILE A 189 -7.88 4.05 -8.78
CA ILE A 189 -8.48 3.50 -10.00
C ILE A 189 -8.42 1.97 -9.96
N GLY A 190 -7.24 1.41 -9.74
CA GLY A 190 -6.99 -0.02 -9.68
C GLY A 190 -7.84 -0.76 -8.65
N GLY A 191 -7.92 -0.21 -7.43
CA GLY A 191 -8.74 -0.80 -6.37
C GLY A 191 -10.24 -0.81 -6.69
N GLY A 192 -10.71 0.12 -7.53
CA GLY A 192 -12.11 0.20 -7.95
C GLY A 192 -12.51 -0.75 -9.08
N LEU A 193 -11.56 -1.31 -9.84
CA LEU A 193 -11.85 -2.09 -11.05
C LEU A 193 -12.70 -3.34 -10.78
N ILE A 194 -12.27 -4.18 -9.83
CA ILE A 194 -12.98 -5.42 -9.49
C ILE A 194 -14.34 -5.15 -8.83
N PRO A 195 -14.46 -4.28 -7.81
CA PRO A 195 -15.76 -3.91 -7.23
C PRO A 195 -16.74 -3.37 -8.25
N LEU A 196 -16.26 -2.57 -9.20
CA LEU A 196 -17.10 -2.02 -10.26
C LEU A 196 -17.62 -3.13 -11.18
N MET A 197 -16.75 -4.04 -11.59
CA MET A 197 -17.15 -5.19 -12.40
C MET A 197 -18.18 -6.08 -11.68
N GLN A 198 -17.97 -6.36 -10.39
CA GLN A 198 -18.93 -7.12 -9.58
C GLN A 198 -20.29 -6.40 -9.51
N LYS A 199 -20.31 -5.09 -9.25
CA LYS A 199 -21.54 -4.29 -9.20
C LYS A 199 -22.29 -4.25 -10.53
N LEU A 200 -21.56 -4.23 -11.65
CA LEU A 200 -22.16 -4.28 -12.99
C LEU A 200 -22.79 -5.65 -13.27
N LYS A 201 -22.13 -6.73 -12.85
CA LYS A 201 -22.67 -8.09 -12.96
C LYS A 201 -23.96 -8.26 -12.16
N ASP A 202 -24.01 -7.75 -10.93
CA ASP A 202 -25.20 -7.87 -10.06
C ASP A 202 -26.42 -7.09 -10.59
N LYS A 203 -26.22 -6.13 -11.51
CA LYS A 203 -27.27 -5.35 -12.16
C LYS A 203 -27.69 -5.90 -13.52
N ALA A 204 -26.92 -6.81 -14.11
CA ALA A 204 -27.28 -7.41 -15.38
C ALA A 204 -28.48 -8.35 -15.15
N PRO A 205 -29.52 -8.32 -16.01
CA PRO A 205 -30.54 -9.36 -15.97
C PRO A 205 -29.86 -10.72 -16.17
N ASN A 206 -30.28 -11.74 -15.42
CA ASN A 206 -29.78 -13.10 -15.61
C ASN A 206 -30.07 -13.52 -17.06
N ILE A 207 -29.03 -13.63 -17.88
CA ILE A 207 -29.07 -14.23 -19.23
C ILE A 207 -28.75 -15.70 -19.08
#